data_AF-A0A9Y1I401-F1
#
_entry.id   AF-A0A9Y1I401-F1
#
_cell.length_a   1.000
_cell.length_b   1.000
_cell.length_c   1.000
_cell.angle_alpha   90.00
_cell.angle_beta   90.00
_cell.angle_gamma   90.00
#
_symmetry.space_group_name_H-M   'P 1'
#
loop_
_entity.id
_entity.type
_entity.pdbx_description
1 polymer ?
#
loop_
_entity_poly.entity_id
_entity_poly.type
_entity_poly.pdbx_seq_one_letter_code
_entity_poly.pdbx_strand_id
1 'polypeptide(L)' 'MKVGQYIRLINPVNIFPQEMAEKIGSFGIIRGFKYVNYNLITVIVEFSPCCRFWLFYDEIE' A
#
# COMPACT_ATOMS: atom_id res chain seq x y z
N MET A 1 -8.55 -3.20 8.50
CA MET A 1 -7.19 -3.57 8.05
C MET A 1 -6.34 -4.04 9.23
N LYS A 2 -5.62 -5.15 9.08
CA LYS A 2 -4.73 -5.71 10.11
C LYS A 2 -3.43 -6.20 9.48
N VAL A 3 -2.34 -6.27 10.23
CA VAL A 3 -1.10 -6.92 9.76
C VAL A 3 -1.40 -8.38 9.41
N GLY A 4 -0.89 -8.83 8.26
CA GLY A 4 -1.13 -10.17 7.72
C GLY A 4 -2.35 -10.29 6.80
N GLN A 5 -3.22 -9.26 6.73
CA GLN A 5 -4.33 -9.24 5.78
C GLN A 5 -3.82 -8.95 4.36
N TYR A 6 -4.39 -9.63 3.38
CA TYR A 6 -4.19 -9.34 1.96
C TYR A 6 -5.13 -8.21 1.52
N ILE A 7 -4.61 -7.28 0.74
CA ILE A 7 -5.37 -6.19 0.11
C ILE A 7 -5.00 -6.09 -1.36
N ARG A 8 -5.87 -5.47 -2.16
CA ARG A 8 -5.61 -5.18 -3.57
C ARG A 8 -5.30 -3.70 -3.75
N LEU A 9 -4.28 -3.37 -4.54
CA LEU A 9 -4.04 -1.99 -4.95
C LEU A 9 -5.02 -1.63 -6.06
N ILE A 10 -5.80 -0.57 -5.90
CA ILE A 10 -6.86 -0.19 -6.86
C ILE A 10 -6.58 1.10 -7.60
N ASN A 11 -6.16 2.15 -6.90
CA ASN A 11 -6.00 3.46 -7.55
C ASN A 11 -5.06 4.37 -6.73
N PRO A 12 -3.79 4.50 -7.10
CA PRO A 12 -2.92 5.48 -6.46
C PRO A 12 -3.32 6.90 -6.84
N VAL A 13 -3.41 7.80 -5.86
CA VAL A 13 -3.88 9.17 -6.11
C VAL A 13 -2.76 10.03 -6.72
N ASN A 14 -3.08 10.76 -7.79
CA ASN A 14 -2.34 11.85 -8.45
C ASN A 14 -0.91 11.60 -8.96
N ILE A 15 0.05 11.22 -8.11
CA ILE A 15 1.47 11.07 -8.49
C ILE A 15 2.06 9.89 -7.74
N PHE A 16 2.33 8.80 -8.46
CA PHE A 16 2.91 7.58 -7.91
C PHE A 16 4.12 7.13 -8.74
N PRO A 17 5.08 6.41 -8.14
CA PRO A 17 6.20 5.83 -8.86
C PRO A 17 5.73 4.82 -9.91
N GLN A 18 6.43 4.73 -11.05
CA GLN A 18 6.09 3.77 -12.12
C GLN A 18 6.07 2.32 -11.63
N GLU A 19 6.96 1.95 -10.69
CA GLU A 19 6.98 0.61 -10.08
C GLU A 19 5.68 0.26 -9.34
N MET A 20 5.00 1.27 -8.80
CA MET A 20 3.71 1.11 -8.14
C MET A 20 2.58 0.94 -9.16
N ALA A 21 2.70 1.57 -10.34
CA ALA A 21 1.77 1.39 -11.46
C ALA A 21 1.66 -0.08 -11.88
N GLU A 22 2.79 -0.78 -11.91
CA GLU A 22 2.87 -2.20 -12.25
C GLU A 22 2.18 -3.12 -11.23
N LYS A 23 1.89 -2.61 -10.02
CA LYS A 23 1.20 -3.37 -8.96
C LYS A 23 -0.29 -3.08 -8.89
N ILE A 24 -0.83 -2.18 -9.71
CA ILE A 24 -2.28 -1.92 -9.74
C ILE A 24 -3.02 -3.21 -10.11
N GLY A 25 -4.05 -3.55 -9.35
CA GLY A 25 -4.79 -4.81 -9.44
C GLY A 25 -4.11 -6.00 -8.79
N SER A 26 -2.86 -5.88 -8.32
CA SER A 26 -2.16 -6.96 -7.62
C SER A 26 -2.56 -7.02 -6.15
N PHE A 27 -2.44 -8.21 -5.57
CA PHE A 27 -2.60 -8.42 -4.14
C PHE A 27 -1.27 -8.29 -3.40
N GLY A 28 -1.30 -7.61 -2.26
CA GLY A 28 -0.17 -7.50 -1.36
C GLY A 28 -0.59 -7.77 0.08
N ILE A 29 0.37 -8.09 0.94
CA ILE A 29 0.11 -8.37 2.36
C ILE A 29 0.52 -7.16 3.21
N ILE A 30 -0.35 -6.77 4.14
CA ILE A 30 -0.05 -5.71 5.10
C ILE A 30 1.04 -6.19 6.06
N ARG A 31 2.17 -5.49 6.11
CA ARG A 31 3.28 -5.76 7.03
C ARG A 31 3.34 -4.79 8.20
N GLY A 32 2.68 -3.64 8.11
CA GLY A 32 2.67 -2.67 9.18
C GLY A 32 1.88 -1.40 8.84
N PHE A 33 1.90 -0.48 9.79
CA PHE A 33 1.29 0.84 9.67
C PHE A 33 2.33 1.89 10.02
N LYS A 34 2.27 3.05 9.36
CA LYS A 34 3.15 4.17 9.62
C LYS A 34 2.34 5.45 9.73
N TYR A 35 2.68 6.28 10.70
CA TYR A 35 2.11 7.61 10.84
C TYR A 35 2.97 8.61 10.06
N VAL A 36 2.35 9.40 9.20
CA VAL A 36 2.99 10.43 8.37
C VAL A 36 2.39 11.77 8.74
N ASN A 37 3.01 12.48 9.69
CA ASN A 37 2.42 13.65 10.36
C ASN A 37 1.16 13.28 11.15
N TYR A 38 0.83 14.11 12.15
CA TYR A 38 -0.04 13.80 13.29
C TYR A 38 -1.36 13.03 13.01
N ASN A 39 -1.91 13.06 11.79
CA ASN A 39 -3.19 12.42 11.46
C ASN A 39 -3.21 11.52 10.19
N LEU A 40 -2.10 11.36 9.45
CA LEU A 40 -2.11 10.53 8.24
C LEU A 40 -1.55 9.14 8.57
N ILE A 41 -2.33 8.10 8.38
CA ILE A 41 -1.88 6.72 8.56
C ILE A 41 -1.68 6.10 7.17
N THR A 42 -0.47 5.64 6.89
CA THR A 42 -0.15 4.81 5.74
C THR A 42 0.00 3.36 6.15
N VAL A 43 -0.24 2.48 5.19
CA VAL A 43 -0.14 1.04 5.35
C VAL A 43 1.05 0.54 4.55
N ILE A 44 1.90 -0.25 5.19
CA ILE A 44 3.07 -0.86 4.54
C ILE A 44 2.62 -2.17 3.93
N VAL A 45 2.64 -2.26 2.61
CA VAL A 45 2.15 -3.42 1.86
C VAL A 45 3.30 -4.04 1.06
N GLU A 46 3.46 -5.36 1.21
CA GLU A 46 4.45 -6.15 0.49
C GLU A 46 3.79 -6.93 -0.64
N PHE A 47 4.21 -6.68 -1.88
CA PHE A 47 3.68 -7.35 -3.09
C PHE A 47 4.57 -8.50 -3.55
N SER A 48 5.87 -8.43 -3.26
CA SER A 48 6.85 -9.48 -3.52
C SER A 48 8.00 -9.37 -2.51
N PRO A 49 8.86 -10.39 -2.37
CA PRO A 49 10.04 -10.29 -1.51
C PRO A 49 10.81 -9.00 -1.80
N CYS A 50 11.12 -8.24 -0.75
CA CYS A 50 11.83 -6.97 -0.82
C CYS A 50 11.13 -5.82 -1.57
N CYS A 51 9.88 -5.97 -2.03
CA CYS A 51 9.11 -4.92 -2.68
C CYS A 51 7.97 -4.47 -1.74
N ARG A 52 8.15 -3.31 -1.11
CA ARG A 52 7.19 -2.74 -0.16
C ARG A 52 6.86 -1.31 -0.52
N PHE A 53 5.57 -0.99 -0.54
CA PHE A 53 5.07 0.36 -0.73
C PHE A 53 4.34 0.85 0.52
N TRP A 54 4.36 2.17 0.73
CA TRP A 54 3.49 2.82 1.69
C TRP A 54 2.28 3.33 0.94
N LEU A 55 1.11 2.83 1.33
CA LEU A 55 -0.15 3.09 0.65
C LEU A 55 -1.09 3.82 1.58
N PHE A 56 -1.89 4.71 1.05
CA PHE A 56 -3.02 5.30 1.75
C PHE A 56 -4.23 4.36 1.72
N TYR A 57 -5.14 4.54 2.66
CA TYR A 57 -6.33 3.69 2.79
C TYR A 57 -7.28 3.76 1.61
N ASP A 58 -7.29 4.89 0.90
CA ASP A 58 -8.08 5.12 -0.32
C ASP A 58 -7.46 4.47 -1.57
N GLU A 59 -6.21 4.03 -1.51
CA GLU A 59 -5.51 3.39 -2.64
C GLU A 59 -5.72 1.88 -2.69
N ILE A 60 -6.38 1.29 -1.67
CA ILE A 60 -6.43 -0.16 -1.43
C ILE A 60 -7.83 -0.64 -1.04
N GLU A 61 -8.15 -1.89 -1.40
CA GLU A 61 -9.40 -2.60 -1.02
C GLU A 61 -9.16 -3.99 -0.41
#